data_AF-A0A085FD69-F1
#
_entry.id   AF-A0A085FD69-F1
#
_cell.length_a   1.000
_cell.length_b   1.000
_cell.length_c   1.000
_cell.angle_alpha   90.00
_cell.angle_beta   90.00
_cell.angle_gamma   90.00
#
_symmetry.space_group_name_H-M   'P 1'
#
loop_
_entity.id
_entity.type
_entity.pdbx_description
1 polymer ?
#
loop_
_entity_poly.entity_id
_entity_poly.type
_entity_poly.pdbx_seq_one_letter_code
_entity_poly.pdbx_strand_id
1 'polypeptide(L)' 'MLLEGQAIAEIDGVEYPITAGDITFIPANLPHRFRNVSTTEGMKILWNYASIDATRTLLGTGDTRSIDDEHQAPVAT' A
#
# COMPACT_ATOMS: atom_id res chain seq x y z
N MET A 1 2.54 -5.22 7.35
CA MET A 1 3.74 -5.24 8.24
C MET A 1 4.95 -4.86 7.42
N LEU A 2 5.78 -3.93 7.92
CA LEU A 2 7.07 -3.64 7.31
C LEU A 2 8.07 -4.73 7.71
N LEU A 3 8.58 -5.49 6.73
CA LEU A 3 9.55 -6.55 6.96
C LEU A 3 10.98 -6.02 6.99
N GLU A 4 11.27 -5.02 6.15
CA GLU A 4 12.59 -4.46 5.95
C GLU A 4 12.48 -3.00 5.52
N GLY A 5 13.43 -2.17 5.97
CA GLY A 5 13.57 -0.77 5.58
C GLY A 5 12.92 0.23 6.54
N GLN A 6 12.86 1.47 6.06
CA GLN A 6 12.21 2.60 6.71
C GLN A 6 11.29 3.27 5.69
N ALA A 7 10.11 3.69 6.13
CA ALA A 7 9.12 4.26 5.24
C ALA A 7 8.31 5.37 5.90
N ILE A 8 7.66 6.18 5.06
CA ILE A 8 6.50 6.96 5.48
C ILE A 8 5.25 6.24 4.96
N ALA A 9 4.38 5.83 5.88
CA ALA A 9 3.01 5.46 5.57
C ALA A 9 2.16 6.72 5.61
N GLU A 10 1.59 7.10 4.47
CA GLU A 10 0.64 8.20 4.38
C GLU A 10 -0.76 7.61 4.32
N ILE A 11 -1.61 7.93 5.29
CA ILE A 11 -2.97 7.41 5.42
C ILE A 11 -3.90 8.58 5.64
N ASP A 12 -4.85 8.77 4.72
CA ASP A 12 -5.79 9.90 4.74
C ASP A 12 -5.11 11.27 4.90
N GLY A 13 -3.97 11.44 4.22
CA GLY A 13 -3.15 12.66 4.27
C GLY A 13 -2.28 12.82 5.52
N VAL A 14 -2.33 11.91 6.48
CA VAL A 14 -1.48 11.92 7.68
C VAL A 14 -0.25 11.03 7.45
N GLU A 15 0.94 11.57 7.73
CA GLU A 15 2.19 10.86 7.60
C GLU A 15 2.62 10.18 8.90
N TYR A 16 2.93 8.89 8.81
CA TYR A 16 3.43 8.06 9.91
C TYR A 16 4.80 7.49 9.53
N PRO A 17 5.89 7.84 10.24
CA PRO A 17 7.16 7.15 10.09
C PRO A 17 7.03 5.73 10.64
N ILE A 18 7.46 4.75 9.85
CA ILE A 18 7.43 3.34 10.21
C ILE A 18 8.76 2.65 9.91
N THR A 19 9.06 1.62 10.67
CA THR A 19 10.29 0.83 10.62
C THR A 19 9.97 -0.67 10.63
N ALA A 20 10.98 -1.49 10.34
CA ALA A 20 10.81 -2.94 10.29
C ALA A 20 10.23 -3.47 11.61
N GLY A 21 9.21 -4.33 11.51
CA GLY A 21 8.43 -4.83 12.64
C GLY A 21 7.10 -4.10 12.86
N ASP A 22 6.94 -2.87 12.35
CA ASP A 22 5.69 -2.13 12.50
C ASP A 22 4.54 -2.76 11.69
N ILE A 23 3.35 -2.76 12.30
CA ILE A 23 2.11 -3.25 11.71
C ILE A 23 1.19 -2.06 11.47
N THR A 24 0.80 -1.88 10.21
CA THR A 24 -0.20 -0.88 9.81
C THR A 24 -1.53 -1.58 9.53
N PHE A 25 -2.62 -0.99 10.04
CA PHE A 25 -3.98 -1.37 9.70
C PHE A 25 -4.62 -0.24 8.91
N ILE A 26 -5.17 -0.57 7.75
CA ILE A 26 -5.83 0.39 6.87
C ILE A 26 -7.33 0.06 6.80
N PRO A 27 -8.20 0.93 7.34
CA PRO A 27 -9.63 0.83 7.11
C PRO A 27 -10.00 0.87 5.63
N ALA A 28 -11.12 0.23 5.27
CA ALA A 28 -11.63 0.28 3.91
C ALA A 28 -11.87 1.73 3.45
N ASN A 29 -11.64 1.98 2.16
CA ASN A 29 -11.88 3.25 1.48
C ASN A 29 -11.02 4.45 1.96
N LEU A 30 -10.01 4.24 2.79
CA LEU A 30 -9.05 5.30 3.10
C LEU A 30 -7.90 5.33 2.07
N PRO A 31 -7.63 6.48 1.45
CA PRO A 31 -6.43 6.69 0.64
C PRO A 31 -5.17 6.37 1.43
N HIS A 32 -4.26 5.61 0.83
CA HIS A 32 -2.99 5.29 1.46
C HIS A 32 -1.88 5.06 0.45
N ARG A 33 -0.63 5.38 0.85
CA ARG A 33 0.58 4.95 0.15
C ARG A 33 1.74 4.73 1.12
N PHE A 34 2.70 3.91 0.71
CA PHE A 34 3.93 3.66 1.43
C PHE A 34 5.09 4.14 0.58
N ARG A 35 5.91 5.04 1.12
CA ARG A 35 7.08 5.58 0.44
C ARG A 35 8.34 5.07 1.13
N ASN A 36 9.19 4.36 0.40
CA ASN A 36 10.54 4.10 0.87
C ASN A 36 11.28 5.45 0.95
N VAL A 37 11.78 5.79 2.13
CA VAL A 37 12.54 7.04 2.33
C VAL A 37 14.05 6.85 2.21
N SER A 38 14.52 5.60 2.14
CA SER A 38 15.92 5.32 1.91
C SER A 38 16.29 5.53 0.44
N THR A 39 17.44 6.14 0.20
CA THR A 39 18.04 6.26 -1.13
C THR A 39 18.99 5.10 -1.46
N THR A 40 19.31 4.25 -0.49
CA THR A 40 20.30 3.16 -0.64
C THR A 40 19.74 1.79 -0.36
N GLU A 41 18.74 1.68 0.52
CA GLU A 41 18.18 0.42 0.98
C GLU A 41 16.80 0.15 0.39
N GLY A 42 16.49 -1.13 0.20
CA GLY A 42 15.16 -1.58 -0.22
C GLY A 42 14.12 -1.48 0.90
N MET A 43 12.85 -1.64 0.51
CA MET A 43 11.72 -1.74 1.42
C MET A 43 10.91 -2.98 1.07
N LYS A 44 10.54 -3.78 2.08
CA LYS A 44 9.69 -4.97 1.90
C LYS A 44 8.48 -4.89 2.83
N ILE A 45 7.30 -5.12 2.27
CA ILE A 45 6.04 -5.10 3.00
C ILE A 45 5.35 -6.45 2.81
N LEU A 46 4.91 -7.05 3.91
CA LEU A 46 3.91 -8.11 3.88
C LEU A 46 2.52 -7.47 3.97
N TRP A 47 1.69 -7.73 2.97
CA TRP A 47 0.31 -7.25 2.90
C TRP A 47 -0.68 -8.41 3.00
N ASN A 48 -1.77 -8.21 3.72
CA ASN A 48 -2.86 -9.17 3.86
C ASN A 48 -4.19 -8.42 3.71
N TYR A 49 -5.15 -9.04 3.03
CA TYR A 49 -6.50 -8.54 2.86
C TYR A 49 -7.48 -9.40 3.65
N ALA A 50 -8.42 -8.75 4.34
CA ALA A 50 -9.39 -9.43 5.19
C ALA A 50 -10.47 -10.21 4.40
N SER A 51 -10.58 -9.97 3.08
CA SER A 51 -11.52 -10.65 2.19
C SER A 51 -10.89 -10.88 0.83
N ILE A 52 -11.33 -11.95 0.16
CA ILE A 52 -11.01 -12.22 -1.25
C ILE A 52 -11.69 -11.22 -2.19
N ASP A 53 -12.80 -10.62 -1.76
CA ASP A 53 -13.54 -9.62 -2.54
C ASP A 53 -12.93 -8.21 -2.42
N ALA A 54 -11.74 -8.08 -1.82
CA ALA A 54 -11.07 -6.81 -1.69
C ALA A 54 -10.73 -6.22 -3.07
N THR A 55 -10.91 -4.91 -3.18
CA THR A 55 -10.55 -4.14 -4.39
C THR A 55 -9.57 -3.03 -4.05
N ARG A 56 -8.84 -2.57 -5.07
CA ARG A 56 -8.01 -1.37 -5.00
C ARG A 56 -8.49 -0.38 -6.06
N THR A 57 -8.65 0.87 -5.64
CA THR A 57 -8.83 2.01 -6.54
C THR A 57 -7.56 2.85 -6.58
N LEU A 58 -6.99 3.08 -7.77
CA LEU A 58 -5.89 4.02 -7.94
C LEU A 58 -6.44 5.43 -8.08
N LEU A 59 -6.21 6.29 -7.09
CA LEU A 59 -6.78 7.65 -7.08
C LEU A 59 -6.40 8.50 -8.30
N GLY A 60 -5.20 8.30 -8.85
CA GLY A 60 -4.73 9.07 -10.01
C GLY A 60 -5.50 8.80 -11.30
N THR A 61 -6.10 7.61 -11.45
CA THR A 61 -6.77 7.17 -12.67
C THR A 61 -8.25 6.81 -12.47
N GLY A 62 -8.66 6.56 -11.23
CA GLY A 62 -9.99 6.02 -10.90
C GLY A 62 -10.15 4.52 -11.17
N ASP A 63 -9.13 3.86 -11.71
CA ASP A 63 -9.15 2.43 -12.03
C ASP A 63 -9.34 1.60 -10.76
N THR A 64 -10.36 0.74 -10.77
CA THR A 64 -10.76 -0.10 -9.64
C THR A 64 -10.79 -1.56 -10.06
N ARG A 65 -10.04 -2.41 -9.34
CA ARG A 65 -9.92 -3.84 -9.65
C ARG A 65 -9.89 -4.68 -8.38
N SER A 66 -10.22 -5.96 -8.49
CA SER A 66 -9.93 -6.90 -7.40
C SER A 66 -8.42 -7.07 -7.23
N ILE A 67 -7.99 -7.43 -6.02
CA ILE A 67 -6.58 -7.56 -5.69
C ILE A 67 -5.89 -8.69 -6.47
N ASP A 68 -6.59 -9.79 -6.74
CA ASP A 68 -6.05 -10.94 -7.47
C ASP A 68 -5.91 -10.68 -8.98
N ASP A 69 -6.78 -9.83 -9.55
CA ASP A 69 -6.75 -9.49 -10.97
C ASP A 69 -5.86 -8.29 -11.29
N GLU A 70 -5.46 -7.46 -10.31
CA GLU A 70 -4.73 -6.21 -10.58
C GLU A 70 -3.38 -6.42 -11.27
N HIS A 71 -2.80 -7.61 -11.16
CA HIS A 71 -1.52 -7.98 -11.76
C HIS A 71 -1.62 -8.53 -13.19
N GLN A 72 -2.83 -8.81 -13.69
CA GLN A 72 -3.02 -9.48 -14.98
C GLN A 72 -3.03 -8.52 -16.18
N ALA A 73 -3.31 -7.23 -15.97
CA ALA A 73 -3.44 -6.25 -17.05
C ALA A 73 -2.82 -4.89 -16.69
N PRO A 74 -2.29 -4.12 -17.66
CA PRO A 74 -1.79 -2.76 -17.41
C PRO A 74 -2.86 -1.86 -16.79
N VAL A 75 -2.44 -0.88 -15.98
CA VAL A 75 -3.34 0.17 -15.46
C VAL A 75 -3.90 0.99 -16.63
N ALA A 76 -5.20 1.28 -16.61
CA ALA A 76 -5.82 2.13 -17.64
C ALA A 76 -5.26 3.57 -17.52
N THR A 77 -4.74 4.10 -18.62
CA THR A 77 -4.20 5.47 -18.74
C THR A 77 -5.30 6.51 -18.87
#